data_AF-A0A453LHC5-F1
#
_entry.id   AF-A0A453LHC5-F1
#
_cell.length_a   1.000
_cell.length_b   1.000
_cell.length_c   1.000
_cell.angle_alpha   90.00
_cell.angle_beta   90.00
_cell.angle_gamma   90.00
#
_symmetry.space_group_name_H-M   'P 1'
#
loop_
_entity.id
_entity.type
_entity.pdbx_description
1 polymer ?
#
loop_
_entity_poly.entity_id
_entity_poly.type
_entity_poly.pdbx_seq_one_letter_code
_entity_poly.pdbx_strand_id
1 'polypeptide(L)'
;KWAADYGKTFLYWLGPTPTIYSTDLELVKQVLENRTELFQNDYLNPILERIFGKGLVTTNGDDWKRHRRVVHPIFNHENLKSVSAMTREGTQKMIAQWCNQIEKGDGHQAEIDMRCYAEELTLGVIEQVIFGQNSKEAREVFVTGKECQKLAVYAFADPRIPGFRYLPTPRNIRAWKLDKSATSNITQLIKDRLASGVGGDDLLGLMLQAYKLKEVESLSYGEMIGKTIFAAGQDLGAHLGDVLAQHLPRMAREAQGGSAERMQG
;
A
#
# COMPACT_ATOMS: atom_id res chain seq x y z
N LYS A 1 3.49 -24.69 -13.63
CA LYS A 1 4.46 -25.71 -14.06
C LYS A 1 4.91 -26.57 -12.89
N TRP A 2 5.69 -26.05 -11.93
CA TRP A 2 6.22 -26.87 -10.82
C TRP A 2 5.17 -27.49 -9.90
N ALA A 3 4.05 -26.81 -9.63
CA ALA A 3 2.95 -27.40 -8.88
C ALA A 3 2.31 -28.63 -9.57
N ALA A 4 2.39 -28.71 -10.91
CA ALA A 4 1.92 -29.88 -11.67
C ALA A 4 2.93 -31.03 -11.59
N ASP A 5 4.23 -30.71 -11.55
CA ASP A 5 5.32 -31.69 -11.59
C ASP A 5 5.63 -32.29 -10.19
N TYR A 6 5.50 -31.49 -9.13
CA TYR A 6 5.91 -31.84 -7.77
C TYR A 6 4.76 -31.86 -6.74
N GLY A 7 3.54 -31.56 -7.18
CA GLY A 7 2.35 -31.51 -6.34
C GLY A 7 2.19 -30.18 -5.60
N LYS A 8 1.27 -30.17 -4.61
CA LYS A 8 0.81 -28.96 -3.92
C LYS A 8 1.89 -28.31 -3.05
N THR A 9 2.82 -29.10 -2.52
CA THR A 9 3.90 -28.65 -1.63
C THR A 9 5.22 -29.18 -2.13
N PHE A 10 6.21 -28.31 -2.34
CA PHE A 10 7.54 -28.70 -2.78
C PHE A 10 8.62 -27.79 -2.23
N LEU A 11 9.85 -28.32 -2.15
CA LEU A 11 11.04 -27.57 -1.75
C LEU A 11 11.73 -27.01 -2.98
N TYR A 12 12.16 -25.75 -2.91
CA TYR A 12 13.06 -25.15 -3.88
C TYR A 12 14.13 -24.29 -3.20
N TRP A 13 15.17 -23.93 -3.94
CA TRP A 13 16.26 -23.11 -3.43
C TRP A 13 16.08 -21.66 -3.90
N LEU A 14 15.94 -20.74 -2.95
CA LEU A 14 15.98 -19.30 -3.20
C LEU A 14 17.38 -18.80 -2.84
N GLY A 15 18.30 -18.87 -3.80
CA GLY A 15 19.74 -18.76 -3.52
C GLY A 15 20.18 -19.86 -2.54
N PRO A 16 21.06 -19.58 -1.56
CA PRO A 16 21.46 -20.55 -0.55
C PRO A 16 20.41 -20.88 0.53
N THR A 17 19.17 -20.39 0.42
CA THR A 17 18.13 -20.67 1.43
C THR A 17 17.14 -21.70 0.89
N PRO A 18 16.94 -22.83 1.58
CA PRO A 18 15.87 -23.76 1.24
C PRO A 18 14.51 -23.11 1.56
N THR A 19 13.57 -23.17 0.62
CA THR A 19 12.26 -22.54 0.73
C THR A 19 11.17 -23.54 0.34
N ILE A 20 10.17 -23.68 1.21
CA ILE A 20 9.00 -24.53 0.94
C ILE A 20 7.95 -23.66 0.25
N TYR A 21 7.51 -24.09 -0.92
CA TYR A 21 6.32 -23.57 -1.58
C TYR A 21 5.15 -24.50 -1.26
N SER A 22 3.98 -23.93 -0.95
CA SER A 22 2.76 -24.70 -0.76
C SER A 22 1.52 -23.97 -1.27
N THR A 23 0.64 -24.73 -1.91
CA THR A 23 -0.73 -24.37 -2.28
C THR A 23 -1.76 -25.17 -1.47
N ASP A 24 -1.30 -25.92 -0.46
CA ASP A 24 -2.17 -26.62 0.47
C ASP A 24 -2.83 -25.60 1.40
N LEU A 25 -4.17 -25.52 1.33
CA LEU A 25 -4.95 -24.55 2.10
C LEU A 25 -4.82 -24.77 3.61
N GLU A 26 -4.65 -26.01 4.09
CA GLU A 26 -4.47 -26.26 5.52
C GLU A 26 -3.13 -25.72 6.00
N LEU A 27 -2.06 -25.95 5.23
CA LEU A 27 -0.73 -25.44 5.56
C LEU A 27 -0.69 -23.91 5.44
N VAL A 28 -1.26 -23.33 4.39
CA VAL A 28 -1.37 -21.88 4.21
C VAL A 28 -2.13 -21.26 5.38
N LYS A 29 -3.26 -21.85 5.78
CA LYS A 29 -4.04 -21.40 6.93
C LYS A 29 -3.23 -21.46 8.22
N GLN A 30 -2.54 -22.58 8.49
CA GLN A 30 -1.68 -22.72 9.67
C GLN A 30 -0.57 -21.65 9.71
N VAL A 31 0.11 -21.39 8.59
CA VAL A 31 1.18 -20.39 8.50
C VAL A 31 0.63 -18.96 8.68
N LEU A 32 -0.55 -18.66 8.12
CA LEU A 32 -1.13 -17.32 8.19
C LEU A 32 -1.82 -17.02 9.52
N GLU A 33 -2.46 -18.02 10.15
CA GLU A 33 -3.13 -17.88 11.45
C GLU A 33 -2.14 -17.91 12.62
N ASN A 34 -1.16 -18.82 12.59
CA ASN A 34 -0.16 -18.96 13.64
C ASN A 34 1.16 -18.27 13.26
N ARG A 35 1.18 -16.93 13.28
CA ARG A 35 2.43 -16.14 13.37
C ARG A 35 3.08 -16.28 14.76
N THR A 36 3.39 -17.52 15.13
CA THR A 36 4.13 -17.90 16.33
C THR A 36 5.63 -17.74 16.09
N GLU A 37 6.48 -18.02 17.10
CA GLU A 37 7.94 -18.07 16.94
C GLU A 37 8.40 -19.02 15.81
N LEU A 38 7.56 -19.97 15.42
CA LEU A 38 7.83 -20.97 14.38
C LEU A 38 7.69 -20.44 12.94
N PHE A 39 6.84 -19.42 12.71
CA PHE A 39 6.55 -18.86 11.39
C PHE A 39 6.77 -17.35 11.38
N GLN A 40 8.03 -16.95 11.60
CA GLN A 40 8.45 -15.56 11.58
C GLN A 40 8.74 -15.08 10.15
N ASN A 41 8.50 -13.79 9.89
CA ASN A 41 8.81 -13.16 8.60
C ASN A 41 10.31 -12.80 8.46
N ASP A 42 11.21 -13.68 8.92
CA ASP A 42 12.63 -13.35 9.12
C ASP A 42 13.43 -13.27 7.82
N TYR A 43 13.06 -14.07 6.83
CA TYR A 43 13.79 -14.16 5.57
C TYR A 43 13.71 -12.85 4.76
N LEU A 44 12.54 -12.22 4.74
CA LEU A 44 12.32 -10.97 4.03
C LEU A 44 12.69 -9.75 4.89
N ASN A 45 12.85 -9.94 6.19
CA ASN A 45 12.94 -8.87 7.18
C ASN A 45 14.04 -7.84 6.88
N PRO A 46 15.31 -8.21 6.60
CA PRO A 46 16.35 -7.21 6.39
C PRO A 46 16.15 -6.36 5.12
N ILE A 47 15.53 -6.95 4.09
CA ILE A 47 15.24 -6.28 2.82
C ILE A 47 14.03 -5.36 2.98
N LEU A 48 12.99 -5.88 3.63
CA LEU A 48 11.75 -5.15 3.88
C LEU A 48 11.95 -4.06 4.94
N GLU A 49 12.71 -4.27 6.02
CA GLU A 49 13.04 -3.24 7.01
C GLU A 49 13.80 -2.07 6.42
N ARG A 50 14.70 -2.32 5.46
CA ARG A 50 15.36 -1.23 4.72
C ARG A 50 14.35 -0.30 4.05
N ILE A 51 13.24 -0.86 3.59
CA ILE A 51 12.34 -0.22 2.64
C ILE A 51 11.07 0.26 3.31
N PHE A 52 10.65 -0.41 4.38
CA PHE A 52 9.44 -0.21 5.15
C PHE A 52 9.73 0.16 6.61
N GLY A 53 11.01 0.23 7.01
CA GLY A 53 11.37 0.43 8.42
C GLY A 53 10.89 -0.72 9.30
N LYS A 54 10.93 -0.52 10.61
CA LYS A 54 10.20 -1.37 11.56
C LYS A 54 8.73 -0.93 11.54
N GLY A 55 7.90 -1.74 10.90
CA GLY A 55 6.49 -1.47 10.67
C GLY A 55 5.68 -2.76 10.58
N LEU A 56 4.38 -2.65 10.30
CA LEU A 56 3.44 -3.79 10.34
C LEU A 56 3.84 -5.00 9.44
N VAL A 57 4.60 -4.75 8.36
CA VAL A 57 5.05 -5.79 7.42
C VAL A 57 6.31 -6.51 7.89
N THR A 58 7.14 -5.84 8.69
CA THR A 58 8.50 -6.27 9.05
C THR A 58 8.62 -6.72 10.50
N THR A 59 7.74 -6.27 11.39
CA THR A 59 7.72 -6.71 12.78
C THR A 59 7.05 -8.07 12.93
N ASN A 60 7.51 -8.83 13.93
CA ASN A 60 6.97 -10.14 14.32
C ASN A 60 6.48 -10.08 15.78
N GLY A 61 5.77 -11.12 16.23
CA GLY A 61 5.42 -11.31 17.64
C GLY A 61 4.63 -10.14 18.25
N ASP A 62 5.06 -9.69 19.43
CA ASP A 62 4.34 -8.66 20.17
C ASP A 62 4.45 -7.26 19.54
N ASP A 63 5.57 -6.96 18.86
CA ASP A 63 5.70 -5.72 18.07
C ASP A 63 4.66 -5.65 16.95
N TRP A 64 4.44 -6.77 16.25
CA TRP A 64 3.40 -6.86 15.23
C TRP A 64 2.00 -6.69 15.81
N LYS A 65 1.70 -7.35 16.94
CA LYS A 65 0.39 -7.23 17.62
C LYS A 65 0.15 -5.77 18.03
N ARG A 66 1.17 -5.10 18.58
CA ARG A 66 1.14 -3.68 18.95
C ARG A 66 0.83 -2.81 17.74
N HIS A 67 1.60 -2.95 16.65
CA HIS A 67 1.39 -2.17 15.43
C HIS A 67 -0.01 -2.39 14.84
N ARG A 68 -0.46 -3.65 14.80
CA ARG A 68 -1.79 -4.01 14.28
C ARG A 68 -2.89 -3.38 15.12
N ARG A 69 -2.78 -3.38 16.45
CA ARG A 69 -3.79 -2.79 17.35
C ARG A 69 -3.99 -1.29 17.10
N VAL A 70 -2.91 -0.55 16.80
CA VAL A 70 -3.00 0.89 16.51
C VAL A 70 -3.58 1.17 15.11
N VAL A 71 -3.23 0.36 14.11
CA VAL A 71 -3.67 0.57 12.72
C VAL A 71 -5.09 0.04 12.47
N HIS A 72 -5.45 -1.11 13.04
CA HIS A 72 -6.70 -1.81 12.74
C HIS A 72 -7.99 -0.99 12.93
N PRO A 73 -8.11 -0.05 13.90
CA PRO A 73 -9.30 0.78 14.06
C PRO A 73 -9.68 1.59 12.81
N ILE A 74 -8.72 1.84 11.89
CA ILE A 74 -9.04 2.52 10.64
C ILE A 74 -9.93 1.69 9.72
N PHE A 75 -9.91 0.36 9.85
CA PHE A 75 -10.71 -0.55 9.04
C PHE A 75 -12.07 -0.85 9.68
N ASN A 76 -12.62 0.10 10.45
CA ASN A 76 -13.96 -0.01 10.99
C ASN A 76 -15.04 0.21 9.90
N HIS A 77 -16.28 -0.16 10.21
CA HIS A 77 -17.38 -0.12 9.25
C HIS A 77 -17.70 1.29 8.72
N GLU A 78 -17.52 2.34 9.53
CA GLU A 78 -17.78 3.72 9.12
C GLU A 78 -16.73 4.23 8.13
N ASN A 79 -15.46 3.92 8.42
CA ASN A 79 -14.35 4.24 7.54
C ASN A 79 -14.44 3.48 6.21
N LEU A 80 -14.88 2.21 6.21
CA LEU A 80 -15.12 1.46 4.98
C LEU A 80 -16.24 2.08 4.12
N LYS A 81 -17.30 2.61 4.74
CA LYS A 81 -18.33 3.38 4.02
C LYS A 81 -17.76 4.66 3.42
N SER A 82 -16.92 5.37 4.17
CA SER A 82 -16.21 6.56 3.68
C SER A 82 -15.34 6.23 2.47
N VAL A 83 -14.54 5.15 2.55
CA VAL A 83 -13.74 4.64 1.43
C VAL A 83 -14.59 4.37 0.20
N SER A 84 -15.70 3.65 0.35
CA SER A 84 -16.62 3.36 -0.76
C SER A 84 -17.19 4.64 -1.38
N ALA A 85 -17.58 5.62 -0.56
CA ALA A 85 -18.07 6.92 -1.04
C ALA A 85 -16.99 7.69 -1.82
N MET A 86 -15.76 7.75 -1.31
CA MET A 86 -14.62 8.38 -1.98
C MET A 86 -14.28 7.71 -3.30
N THR A 87 -14.26 6.38 -3.34
CA THR A 87 -14.03 5.62 -4.58
C THR A 87 -15.13 5.91 -5.60
N ARG A 88 -16.40 5.97 -5.17
CA ARG A 88 -17.53 6.30 -6.06
C ARG A 88 -17.38 7.71 -6.65
N GLU A 89 -17.11 8.70 -5.81
CA GLU A 89 -16.94 10.09 -6.25
C GLU A 89 -15.76 10.21 -7.24
N GLY A 90 -14.61 9.62 -6.91
CA GLY A 90 -13.44 9.65 -7.79
C GLY A 90 -13.68 8.92 -9.11
N THR A 91 -14.43 7.81 -9.10
CA THR A 91 -14.82 7.09 -10.32
C THR A 91 -15.76 7.95 -11.19
N GLN A 92 -16.71 8.67 -10.60
CA GLN A 92 -17.58 9.59 -11.34
C GLN A 92 -16.79 10.73 -12.00
N LYS A 93 -15.82 11.31 -11.28
CA LYS A 93 -14.92 12.33 -11.84
C LYS A 93 -14.10 11.78 -13.02
N MET A 94 -13.57 10.57 -12.88
CA MET A 94 -12.83 9.87 -13.93
C MET A 94 -13.69 9.64 -15.19
N ILE A 95 -14.92 9.14 -15.03
CA ILE A 95 -15.85 8.95 -16.17
C ILE A 95 -16.17 10.28 -16.84
N ALA A 96 -16.43 11.35 -16.07
CA ALA A 96 -16.69 12.67 -16.63
C ALA A 96 -15.49 13.22 -17.42
N GLN A 97 -14.26 12.96 -16.96
CA GLN A 97 -13.04 13.31 -17.71
C GLN A 97 -12.94 12.56 -19.03
N TRP A 98 -13.31 11.28 -19.07
CA TRP A 98 -13.33 10.48 -20.29
C TRP A 98 -14.37 10.99 -21.29
N CYS A 99 -15.60 11.28 -20.83
CA CYS A 99 -16.63 11.89 -21.67
C CYS A 99 -16.13 13.21 -22.29
N ASN A 100 -15.52 14.08 -21.47
CA ASN A 100 -14.94 15.34 -21.95
C ASN A 100 -13.80 15.14 -22.97
N GLN A 101 -13.00 14.06 -22.86
CA GLN A 101 -11.94 13.76 -23.83
C GLN A 101 -12.52 13.27 -25.17
N ILE A 102 -13.58 12.46 -25.13
CA ILE A 102 -14.29 12.01 -26.34
C ILE A 102 -14.95 13.20 -27.05
N GLU A 103 -15.59 14.10 -26.30
CA GLU A 103 -16.25 15.29 -26.84
C GLU A 103 -15.28 16.31 -27.46
N LYS A 104 -14.03 16.39 -26.96
CA LYS A 104 -13.00 17.31 -27.47
C LYS A 104 -12.24 16.79 -28.69
N GLY A 105 -12.28 15.48 -28.96
CA GLY A 105 -11.69 14.89 -30.15
C GLY A 105 -12.62 14.97 -31.37
N ASP A 106 -12.44 14.08 -32.34
CA ASP A 106 -13.25 13.99 -33.56
C ASP A 106 -14.67 13.42 -33.28
N GLY A 107 -15.11 13.44 -32.02
CA GLY A 107 -16.48 13.18 -31.58
C GLY A 107 -16.91 11.71 -31.49
N HIS A 108 -16.04 10.74 -31.79
CA HIS A 108 -16.46 9.33 -31.88
C HIS A 108 -15.77 8.40 -30.88
N GLN A 109 -14.45 8.55 -30.63
CA GLN A 109 -13.68 7.64 -29.78
C GLN A 109 -12.46 8.34 -29.14
N ALA A 110 -12.01 7.84 -27.99
CA ALA A 110 -10.76 8.24 -27.34
C ALA A 110 -10.04 6.99 -26.81
N GLU A 111 -8.71 6.96 -26.92
CA GLU A 111 -7.88 5.94 -26.28
C GLU A 111 -7.58 6.37 -24.83
N ILE A 112 -7.84 5.48 -23.87
CA ILE A 112 -7.75 5.78 -22.44
C ILE A 112 -6.80 4.79 -21.78
N ASP A 113 -5.73 5.30 -21.15
CA ASP A 113 -4.89 4.48 -20.27
C ASP A 113 -5.58 4.28 -18.91
N MET A 114 -6.31 3.18 -18.81
CA MET A 114 -7.01 2.76 -17.59
C MET A 114 -6.09 2.62 -16.37
N ARG A 115 -4.81 2.27 -16.58
CA ARG A 115 -3.87 2.06 -15.48
C ARG A 115 -3.56 3.38 -14.77
N CYS A 116 -3.29 4.44 -15.54
CA CYS A 116 -2.96 5.75 -14.97
C CYS A 116 -4.10 6.29 -14.10
N TYR A 117 -5.35 6.22 -14.59
CA TYR A 117 -6.49 6.69 -13.80
C TYR A 117 -6.79 5.81 -12.59
N ALA A 118 -6.71 4.48 -12.72
CA ALA A 118 -6.92 3.58 -11.58
C ALA A 118 -5.86 3.80 -10.50
N GLU A 119 -4.60 4.03 -10.88
CA GLU A 119 -3.54 4.37 -9.95
C GLU A 119 -3.77 5.71 -9.25
N GLU A 120 -4.18 6.76 -9.98
CA GLU A 120 -4.49 8.06 -9.38
C GLU A 120 -5.69 8.02 -8.44
N LEU A 121 -6.76 7.33 -8.83
CA LEU A 121 -7.94 7.14 -7.99
C LEU A 121 -7.57 6.42 -6.69
N THR A 122 -6.86 5.29 -6.81
CA THR A 122 -6.43 4.48 -5.66
C THR A 122 -5.54 5.30 -4.74
N LEU A 123 -4.57 6.01 -5.31
CA LEU A 123 -3.65 6.86 -4.57
C LEU A 123 -4.38 7.99 -3.82
N GLY A 124 -5.31 8.68 -4.47
CA GLY A 124 -6.09 9.75 -3.83
C GLY A 124 -6.98 9.24 -2.68
N VAL A 125 -7.59 8.06 -2.83
CA VAL A 125 -8.37 7.45 -1.73
C VAL A 125 -7.45 7.08 -0.56
N ILE A 126 -6.29 6.47 -0.84
CA ILE A 126 -5.32 6.10 0.21
C ILE A 126 -4.80 7.35 0.93
N GLU A 127 -4.44 8.41 0.20
CA GLU A 127 -3.99 9.69 0.77
C GLU A 127 -5.02 10.26 1.74
N GLN A 128 -6.29 10.29 1.33
CA GLN A 128 -7.39 10.80 2.14
C GLN A 128 -7.66 9.93 3.39
N VAL A 129 -7.56 8.60 3.29
CA VAL A 129 -7.76 7.70 4.44
C VAL A 129 -6.62 7.83 5.45
N ILE A 130 -5.39 7.89 4.96
CA ILE A 130 -4.21 7.83 5.82
C ILE A 130 -3.88 9.18 6.44
N PHE A 131 -3.98 10.23 5.64
CA PHE A 131 -3.57 11.58 6.05
C PHE A 131 -4.75 12.53 6.23
N GLY A 132 -5.99 12.11 5.91
CA GLY A 132 -7.17 12.98 6.01
C GLY A 132 -7.23 14.08 4.94
N GLN A 133 -6.20 14.18 4.08
CA GLN A 133 -6.06 15.24 3.10
C GLN A 133 -5.23 14.76 1.90
N ASN A 134 -5.57 15.28 0.72
CA ASN A 134 -4.73 15.18 -0.46
C ASN A 134 -3.72 16.32 -0.43
N SER A 135 -2.45 16.01 -0.13
CA SER A 135 -1.36 16.98 -0.15
C SER A 135 -0.19 16.47 -1.00
N LYS A 136 0.66 17.39 -1.45
CA LYS A 136 1.85 17.02 -2.23
C LYS A 136 2.77 16.10 -1.44
N GLU A 137 2.93 16.37 -0.15
CA GLU A 137 3.75 15.59 0.77
C GLU A 137 3.18 14.18 0.95
N ALA A 138 1.87 14.05 1.16
CA ALA A 138 1.17 12.78 1.26
C ALA A 138 1.39 11.93 0.00
N ARG A 139 1.23 12.55 -1.17
CA ARG A 139 1.47 11.91 -2.47
C ARG A 139 2.91 11.44 -2.65
N GLU A 140 3.87 12.30 -2.32
CA GLU A 140 5.29 11.97 -2.45
C GLU A 140 5.70 10.80 -1.55
N VAL A 141 5.08 10.63 -0.36
CA VAL A 141 5.34 9.48 0.51
C VAL A 141 5.00 8.16 -0.19
N PHE A 142 3.83 8.06 -0.82
CA PHE A 142 3.42 6.84 -1.52
C PHE A 142 4.20 6.59 -2.81
N VAL A 143 4.43 7.64 -3.62
CA VAL A 143 5.21 7.53 -4.86
C VAL A 143 6.62 7.05 -4.55
N THR A 144 7.27 7.65 -3.55
CA THR A 144 8.60 7.26 -3.11
C THR A 144 8.62 5.84 -2.54
N GLY A 145 7.58 5.46 -1.78
CA GLY A 145 7.44 4.11 -1.25
C GLY A 145 7.27 3.04 -2.34
N LYS A 146 6.47 3.30 -3.39
CA LYS A 146 6.35 2.41 -4.56
C LYS A 146 7.71 2.23 -5.27
N GLU A 147 8.48 3.30 -5.43
CA GLU A 147 9.82 3.22 -6.01
C GLU A 147 10.79 2.43 -5.12
N CYS A 148 10.74 2.61 -3.81
CA CYS A 148 11.51 1.77 -2.87
C CYS A 148 11.10 0.30 -2.96
N GLN A 149 9.82 -0.02 -3.15
CA GLN A 149 9.34 -1.40 -3.34
C GLN A 149 9.90 -2.02 -4.63
N LYS A 150 9.94 -1.28 -5.74
CA LYS A 150 10.59 -1.76 -6.98
C LYS A 150 12.07 -2.09 -6.73
N LEU A 151 12.76 -1.25 -5.97
CA LEU A 151 14.15 -1.49 -5.57
C LEU A 151 14.30 -2.64 -4.56
N ALA A 152 13.23 -3.02 -3.83
CA ALA A 152 13.19 -4.18 -2.94
C ALA A 152 13.31 -5.49 -3.69
N VAL A 153 12.59 -5.59 -4.80
CA VAL A 153 12.53 -6.82 -5.60
C VAL A 153 13.93 -7.21 -6.06
N TYR A 154 14.74 -6.22 -6.48
CA TYR A 154 16.13 -6.48 -6.87
C TYR A 154 17.03 -6.90 -5.71
N ALA A 155 16.70 -6.54 -4.47
CA ALA A 155 17.49 -6.94 -3.32
C ALA A 155 17.41 -8.45 -3.04
N PHE A 156 16.37 -9.15 -3.54
CA PHE A 156 16.32 -10.62 -3.49
C PHE A 156 17.40 -11.29 -4.35
N ALA A 157 17.85 -10.61 -5.39
CA ALA A 157 18.92 -11.08 -6.27
C ALA A 157 20.31 -10.57 -5.85
N ASP A 158 20.42 -9.84 -4.74
CA ASP A 158 21.69 -9.28 -4.31
C ASP A 158 22.67 -10.37 -3.85
N PRO A 159 23.97 -10.22 -4.15
CA PRO A 159 25.00 -11.07 -3.56
C PRO A 159 24.90 -11.05 -2.04
N ARG A 160 24.98 -12.22 -1.40
CA ARG A 160 24.95 -12.36 0.07
C ARG A 160 26.28 -11.96 0.71
N ILE A 161 26.79 -10.80 0.33
CA ILE A 161 28.02 -10.22 0.86
C ILE A 161 27.61 -9.24 1.98
N PRO A 162 28.03 -9.49 3.24
CA PRO A 162 27.80 -8.54 4.32
C PRO A 162 28.29 -7.13 3.91
N GLY A 163 27.42 -6.14 4.07
CA GLY A 163 27.75 -4.75 3.76
C GLY A 163 27.68 -4.35 2.28
N PHE A 164 27.34 -5.24 1.34
CA PHE A 164 27.09 -4.89 -0.08
C PHE A 164 26.08 -3.74 -0.23
N ARG A 165 25.12 -3.69 0.70
CA ARG A 165 24.10 -2.66 0.82
C ARG A 165 24.63 -1.25 1.11
N TYR A 166 25.84 -1.11 1.67
CA TYR A 166 26.49 0.16 2.00
C TYR A 166 27.41 0.65 0.87
N LEU A 167 27.60 -0.14 -0.18
CA LEU A 167 28.41 0.26 -1.31
C LEU A 167 27.70 1.36 -2.11
N PRO A 168 28.44 2.39 -2.59
CA PRO A 168 27.90 3.52 -3.33
C PRO A 168 27.55 3.15 -4.78
N THR A 169 26.73 2.12 -4.98
CA THR A 169 26.21 1.78 -6.30
C THR A 169 25.08 2.75 -6.67
N PRO A 170 24.84 3.02 -7.98
CA PRO A 170 23.75 3.92 -8.39
C PRO A 170 22.39 3.53 -7.81
N ARG A 171 22.14 2.22 -7.69
CA ARG A 171 20.92 1.66 -7.10
C ARG A 171 20.82 1.92 -5.59
N ASN A 172 21.90 1.70 -4.84
CA ASN A 172 21.91 1.94 -3.39
C ASN A 172 21.79 3.43 -3.08
N ILE A 173 22.50 4.29 -3.83
CA ILE A 173 22.38 5.75 -3.71
C ILE A 173 20.94 6.20 -4.01
N ARG A 174 20.30 5.66 -5.05
CA ARG A 174 18.89 5.96 -5.35
C ARG A 174 17.98 5.52 -4.20
N ALA A 175 18.16 4.32 -3.66
CA ALA A 175 17.39 3.84 -2.52
C ALA A 175 17.54 4.75 -1.29
N TRP A 176 18.75 5.21 -0.97
CA TRP A 176 18.99 6.13 0.14
C TRP A 176 18.34 7.50 -0.07
N LYS A 177 18.41 8.05 -1.29
CA LYS A 177 17.76 9.33 -1.61
C LYS A 177 16.24 9.24 -1.43
N LEU A 178 15.63 8.17 -1.94
CA LEU A 178 14.21 7.91 -1.80
C LEU A 178 13.83 7.75 -0.32
N ASP A 179 14.59 6.95 0.43
CA ASP A 179 14.29 6.72 1.84
C ASP A 179 14.39 8.02 2.68
N LYS A 180 15.41 8.84 2.43
CA LYS A 180 15.56 10.16 3.05
C LYS A 180 14.40 11.09 2.71
N SER A 181 13.95 11.10 1.44
CA SER A 181 12.82 11.91 0.99
C SER A 181 11.52 11.49 1.67
N ALA A 182 11.21 10.18 1.67
CA ALA A 182 10.02 9.65 2.33
C ALA A 182 10.00 9.97 3.83
N THR A 183 11.14 9.77 4.51
CA THR A 183 11.29 10.08 5.93
C THR A 183 11.09 11.56 6.20
N SER A 184 11.66 12.44 5.37
CA SER A 184 11.48 13.90 5.50
C SER A 184 10.01 14.31 5.34
N ASN A 185 9.32 13.77 4.34
CA ASN A 185 7.93 14.11 4.05
C ASN A 185 6.96 13.62 5.14
N ILE A 186 7.13 12.38 5.62
CA ILE A 186 6.33 11.87 6.75
C ILE A 186 6.60 12.69 8.02
N THR A 187 7.87 13.02 8.27
CA THR A 187 8.27 13.87 9.40
C THR A 187 7.59 15.23 9.34
N GLN A 188 7.52 15.84 8.15
CA GLN A 188 6.87 17.13 7.96
C GLN A 188 5.36 17.03 8.22
N LEU A 189 4.68 16.04 7.62
CA LEU A 189 3.25 15.77 7.86
C LEU A 189 2.92 15.57 9.34
N ILE A 190 3.76 14.83 10.07
CA ILE A 190 3.61 14.64 11.51
C ILE A 190 3.76 15.98 12.26
N LYS A 191 4.79 16.78 11.93
CA LYS A 191 5.03 18.07 12.58
C LYS A 191 3.89 19.06 12.35
N ASP A 192 3.41 19.18 11.12
CA ASP A 192 2.31 20.07 10.76
C ASP A 192 1.01 19.66 11.49
N ARG A 193 0.77 18.35 11.62
CA ARG A 193 -0.37 17.84 12.38
C ARG A 193 -0.26 18.10 13.88
N LEU A 194 0.94 17.91 14.45
CA LEU A 194 1.18 18.21 15.86
C LEU A 194 1.02 19.71 16.17
N ALA A 195 1.46 20.60 15.26
CA ALA A 195 1.35 22.05 15.41
C ALA A 195 -0.08 22.58 15.27
N SER A 196 -0.86 22.01 14.36
CA SER A 196 -2.27 22.39 14.14
C SER A 196 -3.21 21.93 15.28
N GLY A 197 -2.78 20.96 16.10
CA GLY A 197 -3.58 20.47 17.24
C GLY A 197 -4.84 19.69 16.84
N VAL A 198 -5.07 19.49 15.54
CA VAL A 198 -6.24 18.80 15.01
C VAL A 198 -6.09 17.30 15.26
N GLY A 199 -6.96 16.75 16.11
CA GLY A 199 -7.25 15.32 16.12
C GLY A 199 -7.98 14.96 14.84
N GLY A 200 -7.50 13.96 14.12
CA GLY A 200 -8.15 13.43 12.92
C GLY A 200 -8.57 11.99 13.14
N ASP A 201 -9.66 11.59 12.49
CA ASP A 201 -10.12 10.19 12.44
C ASP A 201 -9.39 9.38 11.36
N ASP A 202 -8.41 10.00 10.69
CA ASP A 202 -7.48 9.38 9.75
C ASP A 202 -6.37 8.57 10.45
N LEU A 203 -5.64 7.75 9.69
CA LEU A 203 -4.61 6.85 10.23
C LEU A 203 -3.56 7.60 11.04
N LEU A 204 -3.05 8.69 10.48
CA LEU A 204 -2.03 9.50 11.13
C LEU A 204 -2.55 10.08 12.44
N GLY A 205 -3.80 10.54 12.47
CA GLY A 205 -4.49 10.99 13.67
C GLY A 205 -4.56 9.92 14.76
N LEU A 206 -5.00 8.71 14.41
CA LEU A 206 -5.06 7.57 15.33
C LEU A 206 -3.68 7.19 15.87
N MET A 207 -2.66 7.14 15.01
CA MET A 207 -1.29 6.85 15.42
C MET A 207 -0.73 7.93 16.36
N LEU A 208 -1.03 9.21 16.11
CA LEU A 208 -0.61 10.32 16.98
C LEU A 208 -1.33 10.31 18.34
N GLN A 209 -2.59 9.90 18.40
CA GLN A 209 -3.32 9.73 19.66
C GLN A 209 -2.69 8.61 20.51
N ALA A 210 -2.45 7.45 19.90
CA ALA A 210 -1.77 6.33 20.57
C ALA A 210 -0.37 6.73 21.09
N TYR A 211 0.38 7.53 20.33
CA TYR A 211 1.67 8.07 20.76
C TYR A 211 1.55 9.03 21.95
N LYS A 212 0.59 9.98 21.92
CA LYS A 212 0.41 10.97 22.99
C LYS A 212 -0.02 10.37 24.31
N LEU A 213 -0.85 9.31 24.27
CA LEU A 213 -1.34 8.63 25.47
C LEU A 213 -0.22 7.87 26.22
N LYS A 214 0.99 7.75 25.64
CA LYS A 214 2.12 6.97 26.18
C LYS A 214 1.66 5.62 26.72
N GLU A 215 0.70 4.99 26.05
CA GLU A 215 0.28 3.65 26.41
C GLU A 215 1.51 2.74 26.36
N VAL A 216 1.53 1.72 27.22
CA VAL A 216 2.60 0.70 27.28
C VAL A 216 2.80 0.04 25.90
N GLU A 217 1.81 0.16 25.02
CA GLU A 217 1.77 -0.33 23.64
C GLU A 217 1.76 0.79 22.58
N SER A 218 2.29 1.97 22.89
CA SER A 218 2.39 3.09 21.94
C SER A 218 3.48 2.88 20.88
N LEU A 219 3.27 3.40 19.67
CA LEU A 219 4.28 3.41 18.61
C LEU A 219 5.30 4.52 18.90
N SER A 220 6.60 4.22 18.82
CA SER A 220 7.64 5.25 18.85
C SER A 220 7.56 6.16 17.62
N TYR A 221 8.11 7.37 17.73
CA TYR A 221 8.23 8.30 16.61
C TYR A 221 8.94 7.66 15.39
N GLY A 222 9.93 6.81 15.65
CA GLY A 222 10.65 6.06 14.61
C GLY A 222 9.80 4.98 13.94
N GLU A 223 8.88 4.33 14.65
CA GLU A 223 7.92 3.34 14.10
C GLU A 223 6.75 4.02 13.37
N MET A 224 6.34 5.21 13.81
CA MET A 224 5.37 6.04 13.07
C MET A 224 5.94 6.50 11.72
N ILE A 225 7.19 6.96 11.71
CA ILE A 225 7.95 7.25 10.49
C ILE A 225 8.24 5.97 9.71
N GLY A 226 8.44 4.85 10.42
CA GLY A 226 8.79 3.53 9.93
C GLY A 226 7.66 2.89 9.16
N LYS A 227 7.24 3.56 8.07
CA LYS A 227 6.37 3.19 6.95
C LYS A 227 5.24 2.21 7.26
N THR A 228 4.77 2.16 8.50
CA THR A 228 3.55 1.51 8.96
C THR A 228 2.36 2.11 8.20
N ILE A 229 2.41 3.41 7.97
CA ILE A 229 1.53 4.15 7.07
C ILE A 229 1.57 3.57 5.63
N PHE A 230 2.75 3.30 5.08
CA PHE A 230 2.86 2.72 3.74
C PHE A 230 2.32 1.29 3.68
N ALA A 231 2.61 0.47 4.70
CA ALA A 231 2.07 -0.88 4.83
C ALA A 231 0.53 -0.88 4.86
N ALA A 232 -0.06 -0.02 5.69
CA ALA A 232 -1.51 0.17 5.72
C ALA A 232 -2.06 0.64 4.36
N GLY A 233 -1.32 1.50 3.65
CA GLY A 233 -1.65 1.92 2.30
C GLY A 233 -1.60 0.78 1.27
N GLN A 234 -0.67 -0.18 1.41
CA GLN A 234 -0.62 -1.36 0.53
C GLN A 234 -1.85 -2.25 0.72
N ASP A 235 -2.22 -2.54 1.97
CA ASP A 235 -3.39 -3.36 2.29
C ASP A 235 -4.68 -2.70 1.77
N LEU A 236 -4.82 -1.38 1.95
CA LEU A 236 -5.94 -0.61 1.43
C LEU A 236 -5.96 -0.59 -0.11
N GLY A 237 -4.79 -0.41 -0.75
CA GLY A 237 -4.66 -0.42 -2.19
C GLY A 237 -5.02 -1.76 -2.83
N ALA A 238 -4.67 -2.88 -2.17
CA ALA A 238 -5.07 -4.21 -2.62
C ALA A 238 -6.60 -4.36 -2.58
N HIS A 239 -7.24 -3.96 -1.48
CA HIS A 239 -8.70 -4.02 -1.35
C HIS A 239 -9.42 -3.15 -2.38
N LEU A 240 -8.92 -1.92 -2.61
CA LEU A 240 -9.47 -1.02 -3.64
C LEU A 240 -9.31 -1.60 -5.05
N GLY A 241 -8.18 -2.25 -5.35
CA GLY A 241 -7.95 -2.92 -6.62
C GLY A 241 -9.01 -4.00 -6.92
N ASP A 242 -9.35 -4.81 -5.91
CA ASP A 242 -10.39 -5.85 -6.05
C ASP A 242 -11.78 -5.25 -6.30
N VAL A 243 -12.15 -4.21 -5.54
CA VAL A 243 -13.42 -3.49 -5.69
C VAL A 243 -13.53 -2.87 -7.08
N LEU A 244 -12.46 -2.20 -7.54
CA LEU A 244 -12.41 -1.62 -8.87
C LEU A 244 -12.55 -2.71 -9.95
N ALA A 245 -11.81 -3.82 -9.85
CA ALA A 245 -11.89 -4.91 -10.81
C ALA A 245 -13.31 -5.52 -10.92
N GLN A 246 -14.04 -5.62 -9.81
CA GLN A 246 -15.40 -6.15 -9.79
C GLN A 246 -16.44 -5.19 -10.39
N HIS A 247 -16.30 -3.88 -10.15
CA HIS A 247 -17.33 -2.91 -10.49
C HIS A 247 -17.09 -2.15 -11.81
N LEU A 248 -15.84 -1.99 -12.25
CA LEU A 248 -15.51 -1.31 -13.51
C LEU A 248 -16.26 -1.85 -14.74
N PRO A 249 -16.32 -3.19 -14.96
CA PRO A 249 -17.01 -3.75 -16.13
C PRO A 249 -18.52 -3.48 -16.14
N ARG A 250 -19.12 -3.24 -14.98
CA ARG A 250 -20.53 -2.89 -14.85
C ARG A 250 -20.75 -1.40 -15.11
N MET A 251 -19.92 -0.54 -14.52
CA MET A 251 -20.01 0.91 -14.70
C MET A 251 -19.71 1.34 -16.14
N ALA A 252 -18.77 0.67 -16.82
CA ALA A 252 -18.49 0.90 -18.24
C ALA A 252 -19.68 0.56 -19.14
N ARG A 253 -20.43 -0.51 -18.81
CA ARG A 253 -21.66 -0.88 -19.55
C ARG A 253 -22.79 0.12 -19.31
N GLU A 254 -22.94 0.60 -18.09
CA GLU A 254 -23.95 1.62 -17.74
C GLU A 254 -23.64 2.97 -18.43
N ALA A 255 -22.36 3.36 -18.53
CA ALA A 255 -21.95 4.56 -19.26
C ALA A 255 -22.18 4.45 -20.78
N GLN A 256 -21.98 3.27 -21.38
CA GLN A 256 -22.30 3.04 -22.80
C GLN A 256 -23.81 3.03 -23.07
N GLY A 257 -24.62 2.47 -22.16
CA GLY A 257 -26.08 2.47 -22.27
C GLY A 257 -26.69 3.88 -22.18
N GLY A 258 -26.20 4.71 -21.26
CA GLY A 258 -26.67 6.10 -21.11
C GLY A 258 -26.31 7.02 -22.28
N SER A 259 -25.21 6.75 -22.99
CA SER A 259 -24.85 7.48 -24.22
C SER A 259 -25.69 7.07 -25.43
N ALA A 260 -26.14 5.81 -25.50
CA ALA A 260 -27.02 5.35 -26.58
C ALA A 260 -28.45 5.92 -26.45
N GLU A 261 -28.97 6.05 -25.22
CA GLU A 261 -30.27 6.67 -24.97
C GLU A 261 -30.28 8.19 -25.25
N ARG A 262 -29.15 8.89 -25.02
CA ARG A 262 -29.04 10.32 -25.35
C ARG A 262 -28.89 10.65 -26.84
N MET A 263 -28.56 9.67 -27.69
CA MET A 263 -28.50 9.87 -29.14
C MET A 263 -29.84 9.58 -29.85
N GLN A 264 -30.85 9.03 -29.14
CA GLN A 264 -32.16 8.68 -29.70
C GLN A 264 -33.32 9.59 -29.24
N GLY A 265 -33.06 10.61 -28.43
CA GLY A 265 -34.05 11.61 -27.99
C GLY A 265 -33.66 13.01 -28.43
#